data_AF-A0A932GK29-F1
#
_entry.id   AF-A0A932GK29-F1
#
_cell.length_a   1.000
_cell.length_b   1.000
_cell.length_c   1.000
_cell.angle_alpha   90.00
_cell.angle_beta   90.00
_cell.angle_gamma   90.00
#
_symmetry.space_group_name_H-M   'P 1'
#
loop_
_entity.id
_entity.type
_entity.pdbx_description
1 polymer ?
#
loop_
_entity_poly.entity_id
_entity_poly.type
_entity_poly.pdbx_seq_one_letter_code
_entity_poly.pdbx_strand_id
1 'polypeptide(L)'
;VLSHRLAGLIHARYPALLEVYVHLWARIGEPVDRPWAGVQVILPDRMELGEIEGTLRELVEAELHRLPEFCSELIRGEYPVC
;
A
#
# COMPACT_ATOMS: atom_id res chain seq x y z
N VAL A 1 1.37 -10.01 -2.13
CA VAL A 1 0.30 -9.45 -3.00
C VAL A 1 -0.13 -8.06 -2.56
N LEU A 2 -0.61 -7.86 -1.32
CA LEU A 2 -1.11 -6.55 -0.87
C LEU A 2 -0.08 -5.41 -1.00
N SER A 3 1.17 -5.61 -0.56
CA SER A 3 2.23 -4.60 -0.73
C SER A 3 2.42 -4.18 -2.18
N HIS A 4 2.41 -5.15 -3.11
CA HIS A 4 2.58 -4.88 -4.54
C HIS A 4 1.38 -4.12 -5.11
N ARG A 5 0.16 -4.52 -4.71
CA ARG A 5 -1.07 -3.82 -5.08
C ARG A 5 -1.08 -2.37 -4.57
N LEU A 6 -0.71 -2.14 -3.31
CA LEU A 6 -0.58 -0.81 -2.73
C LEU A 6 0.45 0.05 -3.48
N ALA A 7 1.64 -0.51 -3.74
CA ALA A 7 2.67 0.19 -4.51
C ALA A 7 2.17 0.60 -5.90
N GLY A 8 1.46 -0.32 -6.59
CA GLY A 8 0.83 -0.04 -7.88
C GLY A 8 -0.24 1.03 -7.82
N LEU A 9 -1.10 1.02 -6.81
CA LEU A 9 -2.14 2.04 -6.61
C LEU A 9 -1.53 3.42 -6.35
N ILE A 10 -0.49 3.50 -5.52
CA ILE A 10 0.24 4.73 -5.24
C ILE A 10 0.88 5.27 -6.51
N HIS A 11 1.57 4.43 -7.27
CA HIS A 11 2.20 4.84 -8.53
C HIS A 11 1.18 5.24 -9.60
N ALA A 12 0.02 4.57 -9.66
CA ALA A 12 -1.07 4.95 -10.57
C ALA A 12 -1.67 6.31 -10.18
N ARG A 13 -1.78 6.61 -8.88
CA ARG A 13 -2.29 7.87 -8.36
C ARG A 13 -1.30 9.03 -8.51
N TYR A 14 0.00 8.73 -8.43
CA TYR A 14 1.10 9.67 -8.56
C TYR A 14 2.17 9.16 -9.55
N PRO A 15 1.93 9.27 -10.86
CA PRO A 15 2.86 8.77 -11.89
C PRO A 15 4.22 9.49 -11.92
N ALA A 16 4.34 10.62 -11.23
CA ALA A 16 5.59 11.39 -11.13
C ALA A 16 6.56 10.82 -10.08
N LEU A 17 6.09 9.92 -9.19
CA LEU A 17 6.97 9.23 -8.25
C LEU A 17 7.94 8.35 -9.03
N LEU A 18 9.22 8.44 -8.69
CA LEU A 18 10.26 7.66 -9.35
C LEU A 18 10.21 6.21 -8.89
N GLU A 19 10.01 6.00 -7.59
CA GLU A 19 9.94 4.67 -6.99
C GLU A 19 8.98 4.67 -5.78
N VAL A 20 8.36 3.52 -5.53
CA VAL A 20 7.44 3.30 -4.40
C VAL A 20 7.75 1.93 -3.78
N TYR A 21 8.05 1.94 -2.49
CA TYR A 21 8.27 0.73 -1.70
C TYR A 21 7.23 0.63 -0.59
N VAL A 22 6.59 -0.52 -0.48
CA VAL A 22 5.59 -0.80 0.54
C VAL A 22 6.00 -2.02 1.35
N HIS A 23 6.16 -1.82 2.66
CA HIS A 23 6.47 -2.88 3.62
C HIS A 23 5.26 -3.11 4.53
N LEU A 24 4.87 -4.39 4.66
CA LEU A 24 3.83 -4.83 5.57
C LEU A 24 4.44 -5.75 6.63
N TRP A 25 4.04 -5.54 7.88
CA TRP A 25 4.67 -6.13 9.05
C TRP A 25 3.55 -6.56 9.98
N ALA A 26 3.62 -7.77 10.51
CA ALA A 26 2.71 -8.24 11.54
C ALA A 26 3.47 -8.38 12.87
N ARG A 27 2.84 -7.96 13.96
CA ARG A 27 3.38 -8.19 15.31
C ARG A 27 2.84 -9.52 15.84
N ILE A 28 3.72 -10.37 16.36
CA ILE A 28 3.30 -11.63 16.98
C ILE A 28 2.34 -11.32 18.13
N GLY A 29 1.19 -12.00 18.15
CA GLY A 29 0.12 -11.78 19.13
C GLY A 29 -0.89 -10.69 18.74
N GLU A 30 -0.69 -10.00 17.62
CA GLU A 30 -1.70 -9.11 17.02
C GLU A 30 -2.45 -9.77 15.86
N PRO A 31 -3.69 -9.34 15.59
CA PRO A 31 -4.43 -9.79 14.43
C PRO A 31 -3.67 -9.51 13.11
N VAL A 32 -3.53 -10.54 12.27
CA VAL A 32 -2.81 -10.44 10.99
C VAL A 32 -3.53 -9.56 9.95
N ASP A 33 -4.83 -9.34 10.14
CA ASP A 33 -5.67 -8.45 9.35
C ASP A 33 -5.48 -6.97 9.73
N ARG A 34 -4.61 -6.67 10.71
CA ARG A 34 -4.20 -5.31 11.10
C ARG A 34 -2.69 -5.14 11.00
N PRO A 35 -2.11 -5.25 9.79
CA PRO A 35 -0.67 -5.11 9.63
C PRO A 35 -0.23 -3.68 9.86
N TRP A 36 0.99 -3.52 10.35
CA TRP A 36 1.69 -2.26 10.30
C TRP A 36 2.16 -2.03 8.85
N ALA A 37 2.07 -0.80 8.37
CA ALA A 37 2.46 -0.43 7.02
C ALA A 37 3.52 0.67 7.03
N GLY A 38 4.57 0.48 6.24
CA GLY A 38 5.56 1.51 5.94
C GLY A 38 5.58 1.76 4.44
N VAL A 39 5.49 3.03 4.04
CA VAL A 39 5.59 3.46 2.65
C VAL A 39 6.80 4.37 2.50
N GLN A 40 7.66 4.06 1.54
CA GLN A 40 8.80 4.88 1.16
C GLN A 40 8.63 5.25 -0.32
N VAL A 41 8.91 6.51 -0.64
CA VAL A 41 8.77 7.04 -1.99
C VAL A 41 10.03 7.79 -2.38
N ILE A 42 10.42 7.66 -3.65
CA ILE A 42 11.47 8.48 -4.25
C ILE A 42 10.80 9.57 -5.08
N LEU A 43 10.99 10.81 -4.66
CA LEU A 43 10.38 11.99 -5.25
C LEU A 43 11.27 12.54 -6.37
N PRO A 44 10.68 13.14 -7.42
CA PRO A 44 11.45 13.95 -8.37
C PRO A 44 11.89 15.28 -7.72
N ASP A 45 12.93 15.91 -8.27
CA ASP A 45 13.61 17.11 -7.72
C ASP A 45 12.73 18.32 -7.33
N ARG A 46 11.45 18.35 -7.74
CA ARG A 46 10.52 19.47 -7.54
C ARG A 46 9.25 19.10 -6.78
N MET A 47 9.25 17.96 -6.10
CA MET A 47 8.11 17.49 -5.31
C MET A 47 8.54 17.31 -3.86
N GLU A 48 7.72 17.81 -2.94
CA GLU A 48 7.95 17.69 -1.51
C GLU A 48 7.04 16.62 -0.91
N LEU A 49 7.55 15.86 0.07
CA LEU A 49 6.77 14.77 0.68
C LEU A 49 5.46 15.29 1.28
N GLY A 50 5.50 16.46 1.92
CA GLY A 50 4.33 17.07 2.57
C GLY A 50 3.16 17.35 1.62
N GLU A 51 3.40 17.46 0.31
CA GLU A 51 2.35 17.67 -0.70
C GLU A 51 1.50 16.42 -0.93
N ILE A 52 2.06 15.23 -0.67
CA ILE A 52 1.41 13.94 -0.97
C ILE A 52 1.19 13.07 0.26
N GLU A 53 1.89 13.32 1.37
CA GLU A 53 1.90 12.46 2.55
C GLU A 53 0.50 12.17 3.11
N GLY A 54 -0.34 13.21 3.23
CA GLY A 54 -1.71 13.07 3.74
C GLY A 54 -2.55 12.15 2.86
N THR A 55 -2.53 12.38 1.54
CA THR A 55 -3.27 11.56 0.59
C THR A 55 -2.72 10.14 0.49
N LEU A 56 -1.41 9.95 0.59
CA LEU A 56 -0.81 8.61 0.64
C LEU A 56 -1.27 7.85 1.88
N ARG A 57 -1.30 8.52 3.05
CA ARG A 57 -1.78 7.93 4.30
C ARG A 57 -3.25 7.52 4.20
N GLU A 58 -4.10 8.39 3.67
CA GLU A 58 -5.52 8.09 3.44
C GLU A 58 -5.73 6.91 2.49
N LEU A 59 -4.97 6.85 1.40
CA LEU A 59 -5.03 5.74 0.44
C LEU A 59 -4.64 4.42 1.10
N VAL A 60 -3.53 4.39 1.84
CA VAL A 60 -3.08 3.18 2.53
C VAL A 60 -4.10 2.75 3.57
N GLU A 61 -4.62 3.68 4.37
CA GLU A 61 -5.61 3.40 5.40
C GLU A 61 -6.90 2.83 4.81
N ALA A 62 -7.40 3.42 3.72
CA ALA A 62 -8.59 2.94 3.02
C ALA A 62 -8.41 1.51 2.45
N GLU A 63 -7.23 1.21 1.91
CA GLU A 63 -6.92 -0.11 1.38
C GLU A 63 -6.70 -1.15 2.49
N LEU A 64 -6.16 -0.75 3.66
CA LEU A 64 -6.09 -1.63 4.84
C LEU A 64 -7.48 -1.89 5.44
N HIS A 65 -8.40 -0.94 5.42
CA HIS A 65 -9.78 -1.16 5.84
C HIS A 65 -10.51 -2.19 4.96
N ARG A 66 -10.12 -2.30 3.68
CA ARG A 66 -10.69 -3.24 2.71
C ARG A 66 -10.02 -4.62 2.70
N LEU A 67 -9.17 -4.88 3.69
CA LEU A 67 -8.38 -6.11 3.78
C LEU A 67 -9.22 -7.39 3.93
N PRO A 68 -10.37 -7.41 4.64
CA PRO A 68 -11.25 -8.57 4.67
C PRO A 68 -11.80 -8.95 3.28
N GLU A 69 -12.23 -7.96 2.50
CA GLU A 69 -12.70 -8.15 1.13
C GLU A 69 -11.55 -8.64 0.24
N PHE A 70 -10.38 -8.00 0.36
CA PHE A 70 -9.18 -8.39 -0.37
C PHE A 70 -8.76 -9.85 -0.08
N CYS A 71 -8.84 -10.30 1.17
CA CYS A 71 -8.62 -11.71 1.52
C CYS A 71 -9.61 -12.63 0.83
N SER A 72 -10.89 -12.22 0.71
CA SER A 72 -11.90 -12.99 0.00
C SER A 72 -11.60 -13.08 -1.50
N GLU A 73 -11.19 -11.97 -2.13
CA GLU A 73 -10.76 -11.91 -3.53
C GLU A 73 -9.53 -12.80 -3.79
N LEU A 74 -8.55 -12.80 -2.87
CA LEU A 74 -7.39 -13.70 -2.91
C LEU A 74 -7.78 -15.17 -2.88
N ILE A 75 -8.70 -15.55 -1.99
CA ILE A 75 -9.20 -16.93 -1.88
C ILE A 75 -9.88 -17.37 -3.19
N ARG A 76 -10.57 -16.46 -3.88
CA ARG A 76 -11.19 -16.72 -5.19
C ARG A 76 -10.19 -16.78 -6.34
N GLY A 77 -8.91 -16.48 -6.11
CA GLY A 77 -7.88 -16.48 -7.14
C GLY A 77 -7.94 -15.26 -8.08
N GLU A 78 -8.57 -14.17 -7.64
CA GLU A 78 -8.71 -12.94 -8.44
C GLU A 78 -7.38 -12.20 -8.61
N TYR A 79 -6.38 -12.52 -7.79
CA TYR A 79 -5.02 -12.00 -7.93
C TYR A 79 -4.03 -13.12 -8.24
N PRO A 80 -3.15 -12.91 -9.23
CA PRO A 80 -2.07 -13.85 -9.48
C PRO A 80 -1.09 -13.84 -8.30
N VAL A 81 -0.68 -15.04 -7.91
CA VAL A 81 0.42 -15.27 -6.98
C VAL A 81 1.42 -16.10 -7.77
N CYS A 82 2.68 -15.66 -7.82
CA CYS A 82 3.80 -16.10 -8.67
C CYS A 82 3.98 -15.24 -9.93
#